data_AF-A0A3D1TX02-F1
#
_entry.id   AF-A0A3D1TX02-F1
#
_cell.length_a   1.000
_cell.length_b   1.000
_cell.length_c   1.000
_cell.angle_alpha   90.00
_cell.angle_beta   90.00
_cell.angle_gamma   90.00
#
_symmetry.space_group_name_H-M   'P 1'
#
loop_
_entity.id
_entity.type
_entity.pdbx_description
1 polymer ?
#
loop_
_entity_poly.entity_id
_entity_poly.type
_entity_poly.pdbx_seq_one_letter_code
_entity_poly.pdbx_strand_id
1 'polypeptide(L)'
;MRMMLKFTLPVEKGNQAFKDGSLGKTLESIMKKIKPEAAYFGPSDGKRSGMIFFDLAEPSQIVDIVEPLFSKLNAAVEIVPVMNGDDLRKGIARATEK
;
A
#
# COMPACT_ATOMS: atom_id res chain seq x y z
N MET A 1 13.54 2.19 -2.86
CA MET A 1 13.37 2.25 -1.38
C MET A 1 12.15 1.41 -1.05
N ARG A 2 12.28 0.46 -0.11
CA ARG A 2 11.17 -0.40 0.27
C ARG A 2 10.12 0.40 1.05
N MET A 3 8.89 0.39 0.54
CA MET A 3 7.75 1.09 1.09
C MET A 3 6.65 0.11 1.45
N MET A 4 5.91 0.43 2.50
CA MET A 4 4.60 -0.15 2.76
C MET A 4 3.54 0.89 2.46
N LEU A 5 2.55 0.50 1.63
CA LEU A 5 1.30 1.22 1.45
C LEU A 5 0.18 0.42 2.10
N LYS A 6 -0.47 1.02 3.09
CA LYS A 6 -1.70 0.52 3.68
C LYS A 6 -2.86 1.39 3.22
N PHE A 7 -3.96 0.78 2.79
CA PHE A 7 -5.18 1.52 2.47
C PHE A 7 -6.39 0.91 3.17
N THR A 8 -7.39 1.74 3.48
CA THR A 8 -8.67 1.32 4.03
C THR A 8 -9.80 2.07 3.33
N LEU A 9 -10.86 1.36 2.95
CA LEU A 9 -11.99 1.92 2.21
C LEU A 9 -13.19 2.16 3.12
N PRO A 10 -13.90 3.29 2.99
CA PRO A 10 -15.23 3.45 3.57
C PRO A 10 -16.17 2.33 3.10
N VAL A 11 -17.02 1.83 3.99
CA VAL A 11 -17.88 0.66 3.72
C VAL A 11 -18.77 0.90 2.50
N GLU A 12 -19.45 2.04 2.46
CA GLU A 12 -20.37 2.41 1.37
C GLU A 12 -19.64 2.48 0.02
N LYS A 13 -18.53 3.24 -0.02
CA LYS A 13 -17.75 3.40 -1.25
C LYS A 13 -17.13 2.08 -1.71
N GLY A 14 -16.63 1.27 -0.78
CA GLY A 14 -16.11 -0.06 -1.07
C GLY A 14 -17.18 -1.00 -1.63
N ASN A 15 -18.43 -0.93 -1.14
CA ASN A 15 -19.55 -1.70 -1.67
C ASN A 15 -19.94 -1.24 -3.08
N GLN A 16 -19.99 0.07 -3.32
CA GLN A 16 -20.26 0.63 -4.65
C GLN A 16 -19.17 0.21 -5.64
N ALA A 17 -17.91 0.43 -5.30
CA ALA A 17 -16.76 0.13 -6.15
C ALA A 17 -16.61 -1.37 -6.45
N PHE A 18 -17.06 -2.23 -5.53
CA PHE A 18 -17.13 -3.67 -5.76
C PHE A 18 -18.21 -4.01 -6.79
N LYS A 19 -19.41 -3.44 -6.67
CA LYS A 19 -20.54 -3.69 -7.58
C LYS A 19 -20.28 -3.18 -9.00
N ASP A 20 -19.66 -2.01 -9.15
CA ASP A 20 -19.37 -1.41 -10.45
C ASP A 20 -18.03 -1.88 -11.07
N GLY A 21 -17.28 -2.72 -10.35
CA GLY A 21 -15.99 -3.29 -10.78
C GLY A 21 -14.81 -2.31 -10.76
N SER A 22 -15.00 -1.06 -10.34
CA SER A 22 -13.93 -0.06 -10.25
C SER A 22 -12.88 -0.42 -9.19
N LEU A 23 -13.25 -1.17 -8.14
CA LEU A 23 -12.31 -1.66 -7.14
C LEU A 23 -11.23 -2.55 -7.75
N GLY A 24 -11.64 -3.60 -8.47
CA GLY A 24 -10.72 -4.53 -9.12
C GLY A 24 -9.83 -3.82 -10.15
N LYS A 25 -10.42 -3.01 -11.03
CA LYS A 25 -9.68 -2.24 -12.04
C LYS A 25 -8.64 -1.30 -11.43
N THR A 26 -8.98 -0.62 -10.34
CA THR A 26 -8.06 0.31 -9.66
C THR A 26 -6.90 -0.46 -9.02
N LEU A 27 -7.19 -1.54 -8.30
CA LEU A 27 -6.15 -2.36 -7.67
C LEU A 27 -5.24 -3.03 -8.70
N GLU A 28 -5.79 -3.58 -9.80
CA GLU A 28 -4.99 -4.16 -10.89
C GLU A 28 -4.06 -3.13 -11.53
N SER A 29 -4.54 -1.91 -11.76
CA SER A 29 -3.72 -0.82 -12.31
C SER A 29 -2.54 -0.50 -11.40
N ILE A 30 -2.76 -0.47 -10.08
CA ILE A 30 -1.71 -0.24 -9.09
C ILE A 30 -0.72 -1.39 -9.09
N MET A 31 -1.20 -2.64 -9.02
CA MET A 31 -0.36 -3.85 -9.03
C MET A 31 0.53 -3.94 -10.28
N LYS A 32 -0.02 -3.62 -11.46
CA LYS A 32 0.73 -3.60 -12.73
C LYS A 32 1.83 -2.55 -12.73
N LYS A 33 1.58 -1.39 -12.10
CA LYS A 33 2.50 -0.27 -12.03
C LYS A 33 3.67 -0.52 -11.08
N ILE A 34 3.37 -0.95 -9.84
CA ILE A 34 4.38 -1.04 -8.78
C ILE A 34 5.02 -2.40 -8.64
N LYS A 35 4.42 -3.47 -9.20
CA LYS A 35 4.92 -4.86 -9.17
C LYS A 35 5.45 -5.24 -7.77
N PRO A 36 4.55 -5.29 -6.77
CA PRO A 36 4.96 -5.40 -5.37
C PRO A 36 5.65 -6.73 -5.07
N GLU A 37 6.53 -6.72 -4.07
CA GLU A 37 7.13 -7.95 -3.54
C GLU A 37 6.10 -8.78 -2.76
N ALA A 38 5.11 -8.12 -2.14
CA ALA A 38 4.01 -8.75 -1.46
C ALA A 38 2.79 -7.83 -1.41
N ALA A 39 1.60 -8.42 -1.51
CA ALA A 39 0.34 -7.71 -1.32
C ALA A 39 -0.63 -8.61 -0.54
N TYR A 40 -1.14 -8.09 0.57
CA TYR A 40 -2.11 -8.78 1.42
C TYR A 40 -3.38 -7.95 1.50
N PHE A 41 -4.52 -8.61 1.37
CA PHE A 41 -5.83 -7.97 1.41
C PHE A 41 -6.68 -8.63 2.49
N GLY A 42 -7.37 -7.81 3.27
CA GLY A 42 -8.15 -8.31 4.40
C GLY A 42 -8.99 -7.21 5.04
N PRO A 43 -9.85 -7.57 6.00
CA PRO A 43 -10.56 -6.58 6.79
C PRO A 43 -9.62 -5.90 7.79
N SER A 44 -9.75 -4.58 7.92
CA SER A 44 -9.16 -3.79 9.01
C SER A 44 -10.25 -2.89 9.55
N ASP A 45 -10.54 -2.95 10.85
CA ASP A 45 -11.60 -2.15 11.48
C ASP A 45 -12.96 -2.29 10.75
N GLY A 46 -13.34 -3.53 10.42
CA GLY A 46 -14.59 -3.85 9.70
C GLY A 46 -14.66 -3.35 8.26
N LYS A 47 -13.58 -2.79 7.70
CA LYS A 47 -13.53 -2.18 6.37
C LYS A 47 -12.63 -2.98 5.42
N ARG A 48 -12.90 -2.89 4.11
CA ARG A 48 -12.00 -3.45 3.08
C ARG A 48 -10.67 -2.71 3.14
N SER A 49 -9.57 -3.45 3.27
CA SER A 49 -8.23 -2.89 3.37
C SER A 49 -7.20 -3.75 2.65
N GLY A 50 -6.01 -3.17 2.47
CA GLY A 50 -4.86 -3.90 1.97
C GLY A 50 -3.55 -3.30 2.43
N MET A 51 -2.51 -4.12 2.43
CA MET A 51 -1.12 -3.77 2.70
C MET A 51 -0.28 -4.25 1.52
N ILE A 52 0.43 -3.32 0.89
CA ILE A 52 1.23 -3.58 -0.31
C ILE A 52 2.66 -3.12 -0.05
N PHE A 53 3.60 -4.02 -0.30
CA PHE A 53 5.03 -3.81 -0.09
C PHE A 53 5.72 -3.76 -1.44
N PHE A 54 6.46 -2.69 -1.72
CA PHE A 54 7.06 -2.47 -3.04
C PHE A 54 8.29 -1.57 -2.95
N ASP A 55 9.11 -1.60 -3.99
CA ASP A 55 10.23 -0.68 -4.16
C ASP A 55 9.79 0.58 -4.90
N LEU A 56 9.87 1.72 -4.21
CA LEU A 56 9.67 3.04 -4.78
C LEU A 56 10.98 3.54 -5.42
N ALA A 57 10.95 3.90 -6.70
CA ALA A 57 12.13 4.38 -7.42
C ALA A 57 12.40 5.87 -7.13
N GLU A 58 11.35 6.70 -7.12
CA GLU A 58 11.45 8.13 -6.83
C GLU A 58 10.25 8.64 -6.01
N PRO A 59 10.40 9.68 -5.17
CA PRO A 59 9.31 10.19 -4.33
C PRO A 59 8.09 10.70 -5.10
N SER A 60 8.28 11.21 -6.32
CA SER A 60 7.18 11.74 -7.16
C SER A 60 6.15 10.65 -7.53
N GLN A 61 6.58 9.40 -7.64
CA GLN A 61 5.72 8.24 -7.92
C GLN A 61 4.68 7.97 -6.83
N ILE A 62 4.81 8.57 -5.64
CA ILE A 62 3.80 8.42 -4.59
C ILE A 62 2.45 8.91 -5.08
N VAL A 63 2.38 10.10 -5.71
CA VAL A 63 1.14 10.71 -6.23
C VAL A 63 0.43 9.73 -7.16
N ASP A 64 1.20 9.17 -8.08
CA ASP A 64 0.81 8.20 -9.08
C ASP A 64 0.20 6.89 -8.53
N ILE A 65 0.55 6.52 -7.30
CA ILE A 65 0.10 5.31 -6.62
C ILE A 65 -1.12 5.60 -5.73
N VAL A 66 -1.08 6.70 -4.99
CA VAL A 66 -2.11 7.04 -3.99
C VAL A 66 -3.32 7.75 -4.58
N GLU A 67 -3.13 8.55 -5.63
CA GLU A 67 -4.21 9.35 -6.21
C GLU A 67 -5.39 8.51 -6.73
N PRO A 68 -5.18 7.35 -7.39
CA PRO A 68 -6.29 6.47 -7.74
C PRO A 68 -7.05 5.92 -6.53
N LEU A 69 -6.37 5.70 -5.39
CA LEU A 69 -7.01 5.24 -4.16
C LEU A 69 -7.86 6.35 -3.53
N PHE A 70 -7.37 7.60 -3.54
CA PHE A 70 -8.12 8.76 -3.08
C PHE A 70 -9.31 9.06 -3.98
N SER A 71 -9.05 9.40 -5.24
CA SER A 71 -10.06 9.91 -6.17
C SER A 71 -11.13 8.87 -6.54
N LYS A 72 -10.76 7.60 -6.74
CA LYS A 72 -11.72 6.57 -7.21
C LYS A 72 -12.37 5.80 -6.08
N LEU A 73 -11.65 5.57 -4.99
CA LEU A 73 -12.08 4.67 -3.91
C LEU A 73 -12.34 5.38 -2.57
N ASN A 74 -12.09 6.69 -2.48
CA ASN A 74 -12.19 7.46 -1.23
C ASN A 74 -11.41 6.81 -0.08
N ALA A 75 -10.23 6.25 -0.38
CA ALA A 75 -9.45 5.48 0.57
C ALA A 75 -8.73 6.39 1.57
N ALA A 76 -8.60 5.94 2.82
CA ALA A 76 -7.54 6.41 3.71
C ALA A 76 -6.26 5.64 3.36
N VAL A 77 -5.13 6.34 3.23
CA VAL A 77 -3.84 5.74 2.85
C VAL A 77 -2.76 6.13 3.86
N GLU A 78 -1.93 5.17 4.22
CA GLU A 78 -0.69 5.35 4.97
C GLU A 78 0.46 4.81 4.10
N ILE A 79 1.51 5.59 3.94
CA ILE A 79 2.72 5.19 3.23
C ILE A 79 3.95 5.48 4.07
N VAL A 80 4.76 4.45 4.34
CA VAL A 80 5.96 4.59 5.17
C VAL A 80 7.12 3.74 4.61
N PRO A 81 8.37 4.20 4.74
CA PRO A 81 9.53 3.34 4.51
C PRO A 81 9.51 2.18 5.48
N VAL A 82 9.86 0.98 5.01
CA VAL A 82 9.96 -0.21 5.85
C VAL A 82 11.23 -0.98 5.56
N MET A 83 11.64 -1.80 6.53
CA MET A 83 12.83 -2.64 6.47
C MET A 83 12.44 -4.10 6.62
N ASN A 84 13.14 -4.99 5.92
CA ASN A 84 12.97 -6.43 6.12
C ASN A 84 13.84 -6.92 7.30
N GLY A 85 13.80 -8.23 7.57
CA GLY A 85 14.57 -8.81 8.68
C GLY A 85 16.09 -8.62 8.55
N ASP A 86 16.64 -8.60 7.34
CA ASP A 86 18.08 -8.42 7.09
C ASP A 86 18.50 -6.98 7.35
N ASP A 87 17.70 -6.04 6.86
CA ASP A 87 17.88 -4.60 7.06
C ASP A 87 17.82 -4.24 8.55
N LEU A 88 16.86 -4.81 9.28
CA LEU A 88 16.74 -4.65 10.74
C LEU A 88 17.99 -5.16 11.46
N ARG A 89 18.46 -6.38 11.14
CA ARG A 89 19.67 -6.95 11.76
C ARG A 89 20.90 -6.07 11.53
N LYS A 90 21.10 -5.57 10.30
CA LYS A 90 22.18 -4.63 9.98
C LYS A 90 22.08 -3.33 10.78
N GLY A 91 20.86 -2.81 10.95
CA GLY A 91 20.59 -1.60 11.74
C GLY A 91 20.92 -1.77 13.22
N ILE A 92 20.49 -2.89 13.82
CA ILE A 92 20.77 -3.22 15.22
C ILE A 92 22.27 -3.36 15.46
N ALA A 93 22.98 -4.15 14.64
CA ALA A 93 24.42 -4.38 14.81
C ALA A 93 25.20 -3.05 14.91
N ARG A 94 24.98 -2.13 13.96
CA ARG A 94 25.61 -0.80 13.98
C ARG A 94 25.26 0.05 15.20
N ALA A 95 24.04 -0.09 15.74
CA ALA A 95 23.60 0.69 16.90
C ALA A 95 24.17 0.17 18.22
N THR A 96 24.50 -1.13 18.28
CA THR A 96 25.02 -1.80 19.49
C THR A 96 26.55 -1.89 19.54
N GLU A 97 27.26 -1.60 18.45
CA GLU A 97 28.74 -1.55 18.38
C GLU A 97 29.37 -0.32 19.11
N LYS A 98 28.71 0.20 20.15
CA LYS A 98 29.25 1.27 21.02
C LYS A 98 29.88 0.71 22.29
#